data_AF-A0A2E7E3C1-F1
#
_entry.id   AF-A0A2E7E3C1-F1
#
_cell.length_a   1.000
_cell.length_b   1.000
_cell.length_c   1.000
_cell.angle_alpha   90.00
_cell.angle_beta   90.00
_cell.angle_gamma   90.00
#
_symmetry.space_group_name_H-M   'P 1'
#
loop_
_entity.id
_entity.type
_entity.pdbx_description
1 polymer ?
#
loop_
_entity_poly.entity_id
_entity_poly.type
_entity_poly.pdbx_seq_one_letter_code
_entity_poly.pdbx_strand_id
1 'polypeptide(L)'
;MLIRRVILIIGLSTLVYLSLHPLQWGHLTLQTSTQTLKVPLFVAIILMILCCLTTLLIHQMITWGPQRLKDWRMTRQHSELQNTIDRAEAIFKTLNQGHIPKSASSSSMPELNALIHDIQTLFNDDAHLHTLVAALKTPLGQNLLRALQKQQVAFTPSSTLSNFILLHQRLPAHDLESIAQHLTPIDVKQLYTLHPTSLIQWLEYSLPKLSSETFEKVWALLPKSLQKHPKLHLTWACAAEQHHMFKQPQAWLKTYLSLTEAPALDHVALIWPEHDLDHWLQWLSKAHLTHSNTIIIPLALARTYYRKNQLNQALQHYQSIERELYANHSQHLLELAQVYQQIGNHAAALKAIQHICAQHHSNIKTGSK
;
A
#
# COMPACT_ATOMS: atom_id res chain seq x y z
N MET A 1 -5.53 16.14 -19.43
CA MET A 1 -6.11 15.91 -20.78
C MET A 1 -6.81 17.14 -21.38
N LEU A 2 -7.59 17.90 -20.60
CA LEU A 2 -8.38 19.05 -21.10
C LEU A 2 -7.53 20.15 -21.76
N ILE A 3 -6.42 20.54 -21.13
CA ILE A 3 -5.53 21.61 -21.64
C ILE A 3 -4.90 21.25 -22.99
N ARG A 4 -4.50 19.99 -23.18
CA ARG A 4 -3.98 19.49 -24.47
C ARG A 4 -5.02 19.59 -25.59
N ARG A 5 -6.30 19.33 -25.30
CA ARG A 5 -7.38 19.43 -26.28
C ARG A 5 -7.68 20.88 -26.65
N VAL A 6 -7.64 21.81 -25.69
CA VAL A 6 -7.85 23.24 -25.93
C VAL A 6 -6.75 23.83 -26.81
N ILE A 7 -5.47 23.50 -26.54
CA ILE A 7 -4.34 23.97 -27.36
C ILE A 7 -4.44 23.47 -28.80
N LEU A 8 -4.87 22.22 -28.98
CA LEU A 8 -4.98 21.59 -30.30
C LEU A 8 -6.14 22.19 -31.12
N ILE A 9 -7.25 22.53 -30.45
CA ILE A 9 -8.39 23.23 -31.08
C ILE A 9 -7.99 24.64 -31.51
N ILE A 10 -7.30 25.41 -30.66
CA ILE A 10 -6.83 26.76 -31.01
C ILE A 10 -5.84 26.71 -32.18
N GLY A 11 -4.89 25.76 -32.17
CA GLY A 11 -3.92 25.58 -33.26
C GLY A 11 -4.59 25.27 -34.60
N LEU A 12 -5.54 24.32 -34.62
CA LEU A 12 -6.31 23.98 -35.84
C LEU A 12 -7.17 25.14 -36.33
N SER A 13 -7.81 25.89 -35.42
CA SER A 13 -8.65 27.04 -35.79
C SER A 13 -7.83 28.13 -36.49
N THR A 14 -6.62 28.37 -35.99
CA THR A 14 -5.70 29.38 -36.55
C THR A 14 -5.17 28.97 -37.91
N LEU A 15 -4.88 27.66 -38.08
CA LEU A 15 -4.36 27.10 -39.32
C LEU A 15 -5.43 27.07 -40.43
N VAL A 16 -6.68 26.75 -40.07
CA VAL A 16 -7.84 26.83 -40.97
C VAL A 16 -8.08 28.28 -41.39
N TYR A 17 -8.03 29.24 -40.45
CA TYR A 17 -8.22 30.66 -40.74
C TYR A 17 -7.15 31.20 -41.71
N LEU A 18 -5.88 30.83 -41.51
CA LEU A 18 -4.77 31.20 -42.40
C LEU A 18 -4.86 30.53 -43.79
N SER A 19 -5.42 29.32 -43.86
CA SER A 19 -5.58 28.60 -45.14
C SER A 19 -6.75 29.14 -45.98
N LEU A 20 -7.77 29.72 -45.35
CA LEU A 20 -8.98 30.23 -46.02
C LEU A 20 -8.83 31.67 -46.52
N HIS A 21 -7.82 32.41 -46.07
CA HIS A 21 -7.53 33.77 -46.50
C HIS A 21 -6.13 33.86 -47.11
N PRO A 22 -5.96 33.57 -48.42
CA PRO A 22 -4.69 33.81 -49.09
C PRO A 22 -4.37 35.31 -49.06
N LEU A 23 -3.27 35.64 -48.37
CA LEU A 23 -2.76 36.99 -48.15
C LEU A 23 -2.54 37.73 -49.48
N GLN A 24 -3.49 38.60 -49.85
CA GLN A 24 -3.17 39.74 -50.69
C GLN A 24 -2.42 40.75 -49.80
N TRP A 25 -1.21 41.11 -50.21
CA TRP A 25 -0.32 42.02 -49.48
C TRP A 25 -0.90 43.45 -49.53
N GLY A 26 -1.84 43.72 -48.63
CA GLY A 26 -2.44 45.02 -48.39
C GLY A 26 -2.84 45.10 -46.92
N HIS A 27 -2.60 46.25 -46.29
CA HIS A 27 -2.79 46.52 -44.86
C HIS A 27 -4.00 45.81 -44.23
N LEU A 28 -3.77 45.05 -43.15
CA LEU A 28 -4.83 44.49 -42.31
C LEU A 28 -5.54 45.61 -41.54
N THR A 29 -6.75 45.96 -41.97
CA THR A 29 -7.64 46.88 -41.25
C THR A 29 -8.56 46.10 -40.33
N LEU A 30 -8.34 46.21 -39.02
CA LEU A 30 -9.28 45.71 -38.00
C LEU A 30 -10.35 46.78 -37.77
N GLN A 31 -11.60 46.47 -38.10
CA GLN A 31 -12.75 47.33 -37.79
C GLN A 31 -13.36 46.91 -36.46
N THR A 32 -13.23 47.76 -35.46
CA THR A 32 -14.10 47.76 -34.27
C THR A 32 -15.01 48.99 -34.34
N SER A 33 -16.22 48.90 -33.80
CA SER A 33 -17.43 49.68 -34.14
C SER A 33 -17.36 51.22 -34.12
N THR A 34 -16.22 51.86 -33.83
CA THR A 34 -16.08 53.32 -33.95
C THR A 34 -14.72 53.85 -34.42
N GLN A 35 -13.65 53.06 -34.60
CA GLN A 35 -12.36 53.57 -35.11
C GLN A 35 -11.57 52.51 -35.90
N THR A 36 -10.94 52.94 -37.01
CA THR A 36 -10.07 52.13 -37.86
C THR A 36 -8.61 52.28 -37.46
N LEU A 37 -8.09 51.33 -36.69
CA LEU A 37 -6.67 51.29 -36.33
C LEU A 37 -5.89 50.56 -37.43
N LYS A 38 -5.00 51.26 -38.14
CA LYS A 38 -4.08 50.65 -39.11
C LYS A 38 -2.84 50.14 -38.37
N VAL A 39 -2.83 48.86 -38.02
CA VAL A 39 -1.65 48.23 -37.42
C VAL A 39 -0.75 47.70 -38.55
N PRO A 40 0.53 48.09 -38.62
CA PRO A 40 1.45 47.52 -39.60
C PRO A 40 1.54 46.01 -39.42
N LEU A 41 1.49 45.25 -40.52
CA LEU A 41 1.55 43.78 -40.52
C LEU A 41 2.70 43.23 -39.66
N PHE A 42 3.85 43.90 -39.68
CA PHE A 42 5.02 43.55 -38.87
C PHE A 42 4.75 43.59 -37.36
N VAL A 43 3.96 44.56 -36.87
CA VAL A 43 3.57 44.66 -35.46
C VAL A 43 2.63 43.51 -35.08
N ALA A 44 1.72 43.13 -35.96
CA ALA A 44 0.84 41.98 -35.76
C ALA A 44 1.63 40.65 -35.69
N ILE A 45 2.64 40.48 -36.55
CA ILE A 45 3.52 39.32 -36.54
C ILE A 45 4.34 39.26 -35.24
N ILE A 46 4.90 40.38 -34.79
CA ILE A 46 5.64 40.45 -33.51
C ILE A 46 4.74 40.06 -32.34
N LEU A 47 3.52 40.61 -32.28
CA LEU A 47 2.57 40.29 -31.21
C LEU A 47 2.17 38.81 -31.20
N MET A 48 2.01 38.21 -32.38
CA MET A 48 1.72 36.78 -32.51
C MET A 48 2.89 35.91 -32.02
N ILE A 49 4.14 36.26 -32.37
CA ILE A 49 5.34 35.55 -31.91
C ILE A 49 5.48 35.66 -30.39
N LEU A 50 5.28 36.85 -29.83
CA LEU A 50 5.27 37.07 -28.38
C LEU A 50 4.19 36.24 -27.68
N CYS A 51 2.99 36.17 -28.26
CA CYS A 51 1.89 35.36 -27.71
C CYS A 51 2.20 33.85 -27.78
N CYS A 52 2.83 33.38 -28.86
CA CYS A 52 3.28 31.99 -28.97
C CYS A 52 4.38 31.66 -27.95
N LEU A 53 5.36 32.55 -27.75
CA LEU A 53 6.44 32.38 -26.78
C LEU A 53 5.93 32.36 -25.33
N THR A 54 5.01 33.25 -24.98
CA THR A 54 4.41 33.25 -23.63
C THR A 54 3.59 31.99 -23.40
N THR A 55 2.84 31.52 -24.40
CA THR A 55 2.07 30.26 -24.29
C THR A 55 2.98 29.04 -24.15
N LEU A 56 4.11 29.03 -24.86
CA LEU A 56 5.14 27.97 -24.75
C LEU A 56 5.80 27.99 -23.37
N LEU A 57 6.15 29.17 -22.85
CA LEU A 57 6.73 29.33 -21.51
C LEU A 57 5.74 28.92 -20.41
N ILE A 58 4.47 29.30 -20.52
CA ILE A 58 3.41 28.87 -19.61
C ILE A 58 3.24 27.35 -19.69
N HIS A 59 3.25 26.77 -20.90
CA HIS A 59 3.18 25.32 -21.07
C HIS A 59 4.38 24.60 -20.44
N GLN A 60 5.60 25.12 -20.63
CA GLN A 60 6.81 24.58 -20.00
C GLN A 60 6.76 24.72 -18.48
N MET A 61 6.30 25.85 -17.93
CA MET A 61 6.12 26.01 -16.49
C MET A 61 5.05 25.07 -15.92
N ILE A 62 3.96 24.83 -16.65
CA ILE A 62 2.90 23.90 -16.21
C ILE A 62 3.34 22.44 -16.31
N THR A 63 4.10 22.08 -17.35
CA THR A 63 4.51 20.69 -17.60
C THR A 63 5.75 20.30 -16.82
N TRP A 64 6.72 21.20 -16.67
CA TRP A 64 7.99 20.93 -16.00
C TRP A 64 8.01 21.44 -14.57
N GLY A 65 7.18 22.43 -14.22
CA GLY A 65 7.10 22.99 -12.88
C GLY A 65 6.80 21.95 -11.81
N PRO A 66 5.76 21.11 -11.94
CA PRO A 66 5.44 20.10 -10.93
C PRO A 66 6.56 19.06 -10.76
N GLN A 67 7.20 18.64 -11.86
CA GLN A 67 8.27 17.65 -11.82
C GLN A 67 9.56 18.23 -11.24
N ARG A 68 9.98 19.44 -11.66
CA ARG A 68 11.14 20.12 -11.07
C ARG A 68 10.92 20.54 -9.63
N LEU A 69 9.71 20.94 -9.24
CA LEU A 69 9.36 21.17 -7.83
C LEU A 69 9.41 19.87 -7.03
N LYS A 70 8.98 18.75 -7.62
CA LYS A 70 9.09 17.43 -7.00
C LYS A 70 10.56 17.03 -6.84
N ASP A 71 11.36 17.16 -7.88
CA ASP A 71 12.79 16.81 -7.87
C ASP A 71 13.59 17.73 -6.93
N TRP A 72 13.29 19.03 -6.90
CA TRP A 72 13.89 19.99 -5.97
C TRP A 72 13.48 19.72 -4.52
N ARG A 73 12.19 19.42 -4.26
CA ARG A 73 11.72 19.00 -2.93
C ARG A 73 12.44 17.72 -2.52
N MET A 74 12.48 16.69 -3.36
CA MET A 74 13.18 15.43 -3.09
C MET A 74 14.68 15.66 -2.80
N THR A 75 15.36 16.54 -3.54
CA THR A 75 16.78 16.83 -3.33
C THR A 75 17.03 17.55 -2.00
N ARG A 76 16.20 18.55 -1.67
CA ARG A 76 16.28 19.26 -0.40
C ARG A 76 15.94 18.34 0.78
N GLN A 77 14.87 17.57 0.65
CA GLN A 77 14.42 16.58 1.64
C GLN A 77 15.48 15.50 1.87
N HIS A 78 16.18 15.05 0.81
CA HIS A 78 17.28 14.11 0.93
C HIS A 78 18.49 14.73 1.64
N SER A 79 18.81 16.00 1.36
CA SER A 79 19.90 16.69 2.05
C SER A 79 19.62 16.93 3.55
N GLU A 80 18.37 17.27 3.90
CA GLU A 80 17.96 17.44 5.29
C GLU A 80 18.01 16.10 6.05
N LEU A 81 17.54 15.01 5.43
CA LEU A 81 17.66 13.67 6.00
C LEU A 81 19.11 13.22 6.16
N GLN A 82 19.96 13.44 5.14
CA GLN A 82 21.37 13.07 5.21
C GLN A 82 22.09 13.83 6.32
N ASN A 83 21.81 15.12 6.48
CA ASN A 83 22.35 15.92 7.60
C ASN A 83 21.91 15.37 8.97
N THR A 84 20.66 14.92 9.11
CA THR A 84 20.19 14.27 10.35
C THR A 84 20.90 12.94 10.60
N ILE A 85 21.13 12.14 9.55
CA ILE A 85 21.87 10.87 9.64
C ILE A 85 23.33 11.13 10.05
N ASP A 86 24.00 12.09 9.42
CA ASP A 86 25.39 12.43 9.70
C ASP A 86 25.55 12.95 11.14
N ARG A 87 24.60 13.77 11.62
CA ARG A 87 24.56 14.23 13.01
C ARG A 87 24.34 13.06 13.99
N ALA A 88 23.45 12.12 13.65
CA ALA A 88 23.27 10.92 14.46
C ALA A 88 24.56 10.10 14.54
N GLU A 89 25.25 9.88 13.42
CA GLU A 89 26.50 9.13 13.37
C GLU A 89 27.61 9.81 14.19
N ALA A 90 27.73 11.14 14.10
CA ALA A 90 28.68 11.92 14.89
C ALA A 90 28.42 11.77 16.39
N ILE A 91 27.16 11.91 16.83
CA ILE A 91 26.77 11.69 18.23
C ILE A 91 27.14 10.25 18.64
N PHE A 92 26.82 9.24 17.83
CA PHE A 92 27.17 7.85 18.16
C PHE A 92 28.65 7.57 18.30
N LYS A 93 29.48 8.13 17.42
CA LYS A 93 30.94 8.01 17.52
C LYS A 93 31.41 8.59 18.86
N THR A 94 30.89 9.74 19.26
CA THR A 94 31.20 10.36 20.56
C THR A 94 30.71 9.51 21.74
N LEU A 95 29.50 8.93 21.67
CA LEU A 95 28.97 8.07 22.72
C LEU A 95 29.79 6.77 22.88
N ASN A 96 30.21 6.15 21.77
CA ASN A 96 30.99 4.90 21.77
C ASN A 96 32.45 5.08 22.17
N GLN A 97 33.02 6.28 22.05
CA GLN A 97 34.37 6.60 22.53
C GLN A 97 34.46 6.68 24.06
N GLY A 98 33.38 6.39 24.80
CA GLY A 98 33.40 6.20 26.24
C GLY A 98 33.54 7.47 27.06
N HIS A 99 33.29 8.64 26.46
CA HIS A 99 33.42 9.95 27.12
C HIS A 99 32.16 10.41 27.87
N ILE A 100 31.20 9.52 28.11
CA ILE A 100 29.99 9.86 28.87
C ILE A 100 30.19 9.42 30.32
N PRO A 101 30.11 10.34 31.30
CA PRO A 101 30.02 9.96 32.70
C PRO A 101 28.80 9.06 32.91
N LYS A 102 28.96 7.92 33.60
CA LYS A 102 27.88 6.97 33.92
C LYS A 102 26.69 7.60 34.67
N SER A 103 26.79 8.87 35.07
CA SER A 103 25.78 9.66 35.79
C SER A 103 25.08 10.74 34.95
N ALA A 104 25.31 10.81 33.65
CA ALA A 104 24.70 11.84 32.79
C ALA A 104 23.21 11.50 32.52
N SER A 105 22.28 12.21 33.17
CA SER A 105 20.85 12.16 32.85
C SER A 105 20.59 12.70 31.43
N SER A 106 19.53 12.24 30.76
CA SER A 106 19.15 12.67 29.40
C SER A 106 18.99 14.19 29.23
N SER A 107 18.78 14.94 30.32
CA SER A 107 18.78 16.40 30.37
C SER A 107 20.14 17.06 30.09
N SER A 108 21.24 16.30 30.12
CA SER A 108 22.62 16.81 29.97
C SER A 108 23.18 16.73 28.55
N MET A 109 22.44 16.17 27.59
CA MET A 109 22.88 16.06 26.18
C MET A 109 21.97 16.84 25.22
N PRO A 110 22.17 18.16 25.09
CA PRO A 110 21.35 19.01 24.22
C PRO A 110 21.40 18.59 22.75
N GLU A 111 22.53 18.03 22.28
CA GLU A 111 22.68 17.53 20.90
C GLU A 111 21.82 16.31 20.61
N LEU A 112 21.69 15.39 21.58
CA LEU A 112 20.81 14.22 21.46
C LEU A 112 19.34 14.65 21.48
N ASN A 113 18.97 15.60 22.34
CA ASN A 113 17.61 16.14 22.39
C ASN A 113 17.27 16.90 21.08
N ALA A 114 18.22 17.65 20.51
CA ALA A 114 18.06 18.28 19.21
C ALA A 114 17.91 17.25 18.08
N LEU A 115 18.72 16.18 18.09
CA LEU A 115 18.58 15.09 17.12
C LEU A 115 17.21 14.41 17.25
N ILE A 116 16.73 14.14 18.47
CA ILE A 116 15.40 13.56 18.71
C ILE A 116 14.32 14.49 18.15
N HIS A 117 14.44 15.79 18.35
CA HIS A 117 13.51 16.78 17.79
C HIS A 117 13.55 16.83 16.26
N ASP A 118 14.73 16.81 15.65
CA ASP A 118 14.89 16.79 14.18
C ASP A 118 14.31 15.51 13.57
N ILE A 119 14.51 14.38 14.24
CA ILE A 119 13.89 13.11 13.86
C ILE A 119 12.36 13.24 13.97
N GLN A 120 11.83 13.73 15.10
CA GLN A 120 10.38 13.90 15.32
C GLN A 120 9.73 14.84 14.30
N THR A 121 10.41 15.89 13.87
CA THR A 121 9.89 16.82 12.85
C THR A 121 9.87 16.19 11.47
N LEU A 122 10.90 15.42 11.09
CA LEU A 122 10.91 14.60 9.88
C LEU A 122 9.79 13.55 9.86
N PHE A 123 9.35 13.09 11.04
CA PHE A 123 8.29 12.09 11.18
C PHE A 123 6.87 12.58 10.90
N ASN A 124 6.64 13.89 10.92
CA ASN A 124 5.33 14.45 10.62
C ASN A 124 5.06 14.56 9.10
N ASP A 125 6.02 14.19 8.25
CA ASP A 125 5.90 14.18 6.79
C ASP A 125 6.02 12.76 6.23
N ASP A 126 4.90 12.21 5.73
CA ASP A 126 4.79 10.87 5.13
C ASP A 126 5.82 10.63 4.00
N ALA A 127 6.32 11.67 3.34
CA ALA A 127 7.31 11.53 2.26
C ALA A 127 8.69 11.08 2.78
N HIS A 128 9.07 11.46 4.01
CA HIS A 128 10.36 11.12 4.62
C HIS A 128 10.35 9.74 5.27
N LEU A 129 9.15 9.25 5.58
CA LEU A 129 8.84 8.00 6.25
C LEU A 129 9.52 6.79 5.61
N HIS A 130 9.39 6.63 4.29
CA HIS A 130 9.95 5.48 3.56
C HIS A 130 11.49 5.49 3.51
N THR A 131 12.08 6.66 3.30
CA THR A 131 13.54 6.83 3.22
C THR A 131 14.18 6.60 4.58
N LEU A 132 13.52 7.04 5.65
CA LEU A 132 13.96 6.78 7.01
C LEU A 132 13.79 5.30 7.40
N VAL A 133 12.73 4.61 6.99
CA VAL A 133 12.61 3.14 7.16
C VAL A 133 13.75 2.41 6.46
N ALA A 134 14.14 2.85 5.27
CA ALA A 134 15.29 2.29 4.58
C ALA A 134 16.59 2.55 5.36
N ALA A 135 16.77 3.76 5.91
CA ALA A 135 17.91 4.10 6.76
C ALA A 135 17.94 3.29 8.08
N LEU A 136 16.79 3.05 8.72
CA LEU A 136 16.67 2.26 9.94
C LEU A 136 16.96 0.76 9.73
N LYS A 137 16.87 0.26 8.49
CA LYS A 137 17.27 -1.10 8.13
C LYS A 137 18.79 -1.26 7.98
N THR A 138 19.55 -0.16 7.91
CA THR A 138 21.01 -0.23 7.89
C THR A 138 21.59 -0.60 9.26
N PRO A 139 22.81 -1.13 9.35
CA PRO A 139 23.47 -1.41 10.62
C PRO A 139 23.56 -0.19 11.56
N LEU A 140 23.76 1.00 10.99
CA LEU A 140 23.79 2.26 11.74
C LEU A 140 22.42 2.59 12.33
N GLY A 141 21.37 2.49 11.52
CA GLY A 141 19.99 2.69 11.97
C GLY A 141 19.56 1.71 13.06
N GLN A 142 19.99 0.45 12.97
CA GLN A 142 19.77 -0.56 14.00
C GLN A 142 20.52 -0.25 15.31
N ASN A 143 21.73 0.31 15.23
CA ASN A 143 22.49 0.72 16.40
C ASN A 143 21.87 1.96 17.08
N LEU A 144 21.40 2.94 16.29
CA LEU A 144 20.60 4.06 16.78
C LEU A 144 19.36 3.56 17.53
N LEU A 145 18.66 2.59 16.95
CA LEU A 145 17.50 1.99 17.58
C LEU A 145 17.82 1.34 18.94
N ARG A 146 18.86 0.51 18.98
CA ARG A 146 19.29 -0.17 20.21
C ARG A 146 19.72 0.82 21.28
N ALA A 147 20.33 1.93 20.89
CA ALA A 147 20.74 2.97 21.82
C ALA A 147 19.53 3.75 22.38
N LEU A 148 18.56 4.09 21.52
CA LEU A 148 17.30 4.68 21.96
C LEU A 148 16.53 3.73 22.90
N GLN A 149 16.53 2.43 22.62
CA GLN A 149 15.97 1.38 23.50
C GLN A 149 16.73 1.26 24.84
N LYS A 150 18.07 1.25 24.80
CA LYS A 150 18.92 1.09 25.99
C LYS A 150 18.86 2.27 26.95
N GLN A 151 18.64 3.49 26.46
CA GLN A 151 18.62 4.67 27.32
C GLN A 151 17.40 4.75 28.25
N GLN A 152 16.44 3.81 28.19
CA GLN A 152 15.17 3.90 28.91
C GLN A 152 14.59 5.32 28.82
N VAL A 153 14.78 6.00 27.68
CA VAL A 153 13.98 7.18 27.39
C VAL A 153 12.59 6.62 27.41
N ALA A 154 11.84 6.94 28.46
CA ALA A 154 10.51 6.43 28.67
C ALA A 154 9.77 6.70 27.38
N PHE A 155 9.62 5.67 26.56
CA PHE A 155 8.92 5.75 25.31
C PHE A 155 7.48 5.88 25.74
N THR A 156 7.06 7.10 26.04
CA THR A 156 5.65 7.36 26.24
C THR A 156 5.02 7.00 24.90
N PRO A 157 4.03 6.09 24.89
CA PRO A 157 3.31 5.67 23.68
C PRO A 157 2.72 6.84 22.88
N SER A 158 2.72 8.05 23.46
CA SER A 158 2.32 9.32 22.88
C SER A 158 3.27 9.90 21.82
N SER A 159 4.49 9.37 21.61
CA SER A 159 5.42 9.92 20.63
C SER A 159 5.33 9.17 19.29
N THR A 160 4.97 9.89 18.22
CA THR A 160 4.80 9.43 16.83
C THR A 160 5.97 8.57 16.34
N LEU A 161 7.20 8.89 16.76
CA LEU A 161 8.45 8.17 16.49
C LEU A 161 8.47 6.73 17.01
N SER A 162 8.02 6.51 18.24
CA SER A 162 8.02 5.19 18.89
C SER A 162 7.01 4.30 18.20
N ASN A 163 5.81 4.83 18.07
CA ASN A 163 4.71 4.29 17.28
C ASN A 163 5.15 3.92 15.85
N PHE A 164 5.93 4.77 15.19
CA PHE A 164 6.43 4.50 13.86
C PHE A 164 7.47 3.36 13.80
N ILE A 165 8.46 3.39 14.70
CA ILE A 165 9.48 2.34 14.81
C ILE A 165 8.82 0.98 15.08
N LEU A 166 7.82 0.98 15.95
CA LEU A 166 7.01 -0.19 16.28
C LEU A 166 6.28 -0.74 15.05
N LEU A 167 5.67 0.14 14.26
CA LEU A 167 4.87 -0.26 13.09
C LEU A 167 5.70 -0.81 11.92
N HIS A 168 6.97 -0.45 11.79
CA HIS A 168 7.78 -0.79 10.61
C HIS A 168 8.89 -1.82 10.84
N GLN A 169 9.06 -2.32 12.06
CA GLN A 169 10.05 -3.35 12.35
C GLN A 169 9.44 -4.74 12.55
N ARG A 170 10.11 -5.73 11.96
CA ARG A 170 9.88 -7.15 12.26
C ARG A 170 10.53 -7.49 13.60
N LEU A 171 9.86 -7.09 14.67
CA LEU A 171 10.33 -7.36 16.03
C LEU A 171 10.14 -8.84 16.40
N PRO A 172 11.00 -9.40 17.25
CA PRO A 172 10.80 -10.73 17.82
C PRO A 172 9.54 -10.75 18.70
N ALA A 173 8.97 -11.94 18.91
CA ALA A 173 7.66 -12.09 19.57
C ALA A 173 7.61 -11.49 20.99
N HIS A 174 8.68 -11.63 21.79
CA HIS A 174 8.74 -11.08 23.15
C HIS A 174 8.67 -9.55 23.19
N ASP A 175 9.30 -8.88 22.23
CA ASP A 175 9.23 -7.42 22.13
C ASP A 175 7.81 -7.00 21.73
N LEU A 176 7.23 -7.65 20.71
CA LEU A 176 5.85 -7.40 20.27
C LEU A 176 4.85 -7.55 21.41
N GLU A 177 5.02 -8.58 22.23
CA GLU A 177 4.20 -8.84 23.42
C GLU A 177 4.30 -7.68 24.41
N SER A 178 5.52 -7.26 24.76
CA SER A 178 5.75 -6.13 25.67
C SER A 178 5.08 -4.87 25.15
N ILE A 179 5.22 -4.56 23.87
CA ILE A 179 4.62 -3.39 23.24
C ILE A 179 3.10 -3.47 23.29
N ALA A 180 2.54 -4.61 22.87
CA ALA A 180 1.12 -4.83 22.81
C ALA A 180 0.44 -4.73 24.18
N GLN A 181 1.13 -5.17 25.25
CA GLN A 181 0.64 -5.03 26.62
C GLN A 181 0.49 -3.58 27.08
N HIS A 182 1.28 -2.65 26.52
CA HIS A 182 1.25 -1.23 26.88
C HIS A 182 0.37 -0.37 25.96
N LEU A 183 -0.20 -0.92 24.89
CA LEU A 183 -1.11 -0.19 24.02
C LEU A 183 -2.38 0.23 24.78
N THR A 184 -2.75 1.50 24.64
CA THR A 184 -4.02 2.05 25.12
C THR A 184 -5.00 2.32 23.97
N PRO A 185 -6.31 2.48 24.25
CA PRO A 185 -7.27 2.84 23.20
C PRO A 185 -6.93 4.16 22.49
N ILE A 186 -6.32 5.10 23.23
CA ILE A 186 -5.91 6.40 22.70
C ILE A 186 -4.79 6.22 21.68
N ASP A 187 -3.79 5.39 22.01
CA ASP A 187 -2.65 5.12 21.12
C ASP A 187 -3.13 4.50 19.80
N VAL A 188 -3.97 3.45 19.88
CA VAL A 188 -4.51 2.79 18.68
C VAL A 188 -5.31 3.75 17.81
N LYS A 189 -6.13 4.61 18.43
CA LYS A 189 -6.93 5.59 17.69
C LYS A 189 -6.05 6.63 17.00
N GLN A 190 -5.04 7.16 17.70
CA GLN A 190 -4.09 8.12 17.12
C GLN A 190 -3.28 7.48 16.00
N LEU A 191 -2.77 6.27 16.21
CA LEU A 191 -2.05 5.48 15.21
C LEU A 191 -2.87 5.24 13.96
N TYR A 192 -4.14 4.85 14.11
CA TYR A 192 -5.01 4.63 12.96
C TYR A 192 -5.31 5.94 12.21
N THR A 193 -5.44 7.05 12.93
CA THR A 193 -5.72 8.37 12.33
C THR A 193 -4.52 8.88 11.53
N LEU A 194 -3.30 8.69 12.05
CA LEU A 194 -2.08 9.17 11.43
C LEU A 194 -1.54 8.21 10.36
N HIS A 195 -1.54 6.90 10.63
CA HIS A 195 -0.88 5.90 9.79
C HIS A 195 -1.72 4.60 9.67
N PRO A 196 -2.90 4.65 9.02
CA PRO A 196 -3.81 3.51 8.96
C PRO A 196 -3.20 2.28 8.29
N THR A 197 -2.46 2.48 7.18
CA THR A 197 -1.83 1.37 6.43
C THR A 197 -0.74 0.69 7.24
N SER A 198 0.12 1.46 7.92
CA SER A 198 1.20 0.90 8.74
C SER A 198 0.65 0.16 9.95
N LEU A 199 -0.41 0.67 10.59
CA LEU A 199 -1.09 -0.03 11.67
C LEU A 199 -1.69 -1.36 11.22
N ILE A 200 -2.34 -1.38 10.06
CA ILE A 200 -2.88 -2.62 9.48
C ILE A 200 -1.75 -3.62 9.23
N GLN A 201 -0.65 -3.21 8.59
CA GLN A 201 0.49 -4.09 8.33
C GLN A 201 1.15 -4.63 9.61
N TRP A 202 1.26 -3.79 10.64
CA TRP A 202 1.81 -4.21 11.93
C TRP A 202 0.89 -5.21 12.64
N LEU A 203 -0.43 -4.94 12.66
CA LEU A 203 -1.41 -5.87 13.24
C LEU A 203 -1.42 -7.21 12.49
N GLU A 204 -1.35 -7.19 11.16
CA GLU A 204 -1.23 -8.39 10.33
C GLU A 204 0.00 -9.23 10.71
N TYR A 205 1.13 -8.57 10.96
CA TYR A 205 2.38 -9.24 11.31
C TYR A 205 2.41 -9.72 12.77
N SER A 206 1.83 -8.94 13.68
CA SER A 206 2.04 -9.08 15.11
C SER A 206 0.98 -9.96 15.77
N LEU A 207 -0.29 -9.84 15.36
CA LEU A 207 -1.39 -10.57 15.99
C LEU A 207 -1.15 -12.10 16.11
N PRO A 208 -0.64 -12.82 15.08
CA PRO A 208 -0.37 -14.26 15.19
C PRO A 208 0.80 -14.64 16.13
N LYS A 209 1.52 -13.66 16.67
CA LYS A 209 2.72 -13.86 17.50
C LYS A 209 2.50 -13.49 18.96
N LEU A 210 1.38 -12.86 19.27
CA LEU A 210 1.04 -12.45 20.62
C LEU A 210 0.57 -13.66 21.44
N SER A 211 0.62 -13.58 22.76
CA SER A 211 -0.11 -14.52 23.60
C SER A 211 -1.62 -14.34 23.42
N SER A 212 -2.40 -15.38 23.74
CA SER A 212 -3.87 -15.33 23.67
C SER A 212 -4.47 -14.16 24.47
N GLU A 213 -3.94 -13.89 25.67
CA GLU A 213 -4.39 -12.79 26.53
C GLU A 213 -4.11 -11.42 25.90
N THR A 214 -2.88 -11.19 25.45
CA THR A 214 -2.49 -9.92 24.84
C THR A 214 -3.18 -9.71 23.50
N PHE A 215 -3.41 -10.78 22.74
CA PHE A 215 -4.18 -10.76 21.51
C PHE A 215 -5.63 -10.31 21.73
N GLU A 216 -6.35 -10.86 22.72
CA GLU A 216 -7.72 -10.41 23.07
C GLU A 216 -7.73 -8.94 23.44
N LYS A 217 -6.77 -8.54 24.28
CA LYS A 217 -6.63 -7.15 24.73
C LYS A 217 -6.44 -6.22 23.54
N VAL A 218 -5.46 -6.49 22.66
CA VAL A 218 -5.18 -5.64 21.49
C VAL A 218 -6.40 -5.59 20.56
N TRP A 219 -7.06 -6.71 20.30
CA TRP A 219 -8.24 -6.73 19.44
C TRP A 219 -9.41 -5.91 20.00
N ALA A 220 -9.64 -6.01 21.31
CA ALA A 220 -10.68 -5.23 22.00
C ALA A 220 -10.41 -3.72 21.98
N LEU A 221 -9.15 -3.30 21.88
CA LEU A 221 -8.76 -1.89 21.74
C LEU A 221 -8.99 -1.33 20.33
N LEU A 222 -9.12 -2.18 19.31
CA LEU A 222 -9.29 -1.72 17.93
C LEU A 222 -10.66 -1.04 17.75
N PRO A 223 -10.72 0.11 17.04
CA PRO A 223 -11.97 0.69 16.58
C PRO A 223 -12.81 -0.32 15.80
N LYS A 224 -14.15 -0.28 15.96
CA LYS A 224 -15.07 -1.17 15.23
C LYS A 224 -14.88 -1.13 13.71
N SER A 225 -14.46 0.01 13.14
CA SER A 225 -14.14 0.12 11.72
C SER A 225 -12.95 -0.75 11.31
N LEU A 226 -11.90 -0.80 12.14
CA LEU A 226 -10.73 -1.65 11.94
C LEU A 226 -11.03 -3.11 12.18
N GLN A 227 -11.85 -3.43 13.19
CA GLN A 227 -12.30 -4.80 13.42
C GLN A 227 -13.06 -5.34 12.21
N LYS A 228 -13.76 -4.48 11.46
CA LYS A 228 -14.45 -4.84 10.21
C LYS A 228 -13.54 -4.90 8.98
N HIS A 229 -12.26 -4.53 9.10
CA HIS A 229 -11.34 -4.54 7.96
C HIS A 229 -11.08 -6.00 7.54
N PRO A 230 -11.41 -6.41 6.29
CA PRO A 230 -11.42 -7.83 5.90
C PRO A 230 -10.11 -8.56 6.19
N LYS A 231 -8.97 -7.93 5.87
CA LYS A 231 -7.65 -8.53 6.04
C LYS A 231 -7.21 -8.65 7.51
N LEU A 232 -7.60 -7.70 8.35
CA LEU A 232 -7.33 -7.76 9.79
C LEU A 232 -8.22 -8.78 10.48
N HIS A 233 -9.49 -8.82 10.09
CA HIS A 233 -10.45 -9.77 10.62
C HIS A 233 -10.07 -11.21 10.24
N LEU A 234 -9.49 -11.42 9.04
CA LEU A 234 -8.87 -12.69 8.66
C LEU A 234 -7.63 -13.01 9.49
N THR A 235 -6.70 -12.06 9.64
CA THR A 235 -5.49 -12.25 10.46
C THR A 235 -5.86 -12.62 11.90
N TRP A 236 -6.85 -11.91 12.46
CA TRP A 236 -7.41 -12.22 13.76
C TRP A 236 -7.94 -13.64 13.82
N ALA A 237 -8.69 -14.10 12.81
CA ALA A 237 -9.17 -15.47 12.79
C ALA A 237 -8.04 -16.51 12.76
N CYS A 238 -7.04 -16.31 11.91
CA CYS A 238 -5.87 -17.21 11.88
C CYS A 238 -5.21 -17.29 13.27
N ALA A 239 -5.00 -16.15 13.91
CA ALA A 239 -4.37 -16.09 15.24
C ALA A 239 -5.27 -16.71 16.31
N ALA A 240 -6.57 -16.40 16.30
CA ALA A 240 -7.54 -16.97 17.24
C ALA A 240 -7.63 -18.50 17.13
N GLU A 241 -7.50 -19.07 15.93
CA GLU A 241 -7.42 -20.51 15.72
C GLU A 241 -6.16 -21.11 16.33
N GLN A 242 -4.99 -20.51 16.08
CA GLN A 242 -3.72 -20.93 16.66
C GLN A 242 -3.75 -20.94 18.21
N HIS A 243 -4.54 -20.05 18.80
CA HIS A 243 -4.76 -19.98 20.24
C HIS A 243 -5.97 -20.78 20.74
N HIS A 244 -6.65 -21.55 19.88
CA HIS A 244 -7.87 -22.30 20.21
C HIS A 244 -9.00 -21.44 20.84
N MET A 245 -9.10 -20.17 20.42
CA MET A 245 -10.01 -19.18 21.03
C MET A 245 -11.41 -19.13 20.41
N PHE A 246 -11.66 -19.90 19.35
CA PHE A 246 -12.99 -19.97 18.74
C PHE A 246 -13.98 -20.74 19.62
N LYS A 247 -14.53 -20.07 20.64
CA LYS A 247 -15.64 -20.62 21.42
C LYS A 247 -16.92 -20.75 20.59
N GLN A 248 -17.10 -19.89 19.57
CA GLN A 248 -18.26 -19.89 18.66
C GLN A 248 -17.87 -19.48 17.23
N PRO A 249 -17.27 -20.38 16.43
CA PRO A 249 -16.87 -20.11 15.05
C PRO A 249 -18.02 -19.58 14.18
N GLN A 250 -19.24 -20.07 14.43
CA GLN A 250 -20.43 -19.74 13.64
C GLN A 250 -20.88 -18.28 13.76
N ALA A 251 -20.85 -17.71 14.98
CA ALA A 251 -21.23 -16.32 15.21
C ALA A 251 -20.23 -15.37 14.54
N TRP A 252 -18.94 -15.67 14.69
CA TRP A 252 -17.85 -14.96 14.01
C TRP A 252 -17.99 -15.01 12.50
N LEU A 253 -18.20 -16.21 11.95
CA LEU A 253 -18.35 -16.42 10.52
C LEU A 253 -19.52 -15.57 9.99
N LYS A 254 -20.68 -15.63 10.64
CA LYS A 254 -21.86 -14.81 10.27
C LYS A 254 -21.55 -13.31 10.24
N THR A 255 -20.77 -12.80 11.19
CA THR A 255 -20.34 -11.40 11.21
C THR A 255 -19.31 -11.11 10.13
N TYR A 256 -18.29 -11.96 9.95
CA TYR A 256 -17.27 -11.78 8.92
C TYR A 256 -17.88 -11.71 7.53
N LEU A 257 -18.82 -12.59 7.23
CA LEU A 257 -19.44 -12.72 5.93
C LEU A 257 -20.45 -11.62 5.61
N SER A 258 -21.06 -11.03 6.64
CA SER A 258 -21.90 -9.83 6.44
C SER A 258 -21.06 -8.57 6.19
N LEU A 259 -19.78 -8.62 6.54
CA LEU A 259 -18.84 -7.50 6.43
C LEU A 259 -17.92 -7.59 5.22
N THR A 260 -17.72 -8.78 4.66
CA THR A 260 -16.65 -9.00 3.69
C THR A 260 -17.14 -9.22 2.27
N GLU A 261 -16.39 -8.64 1.35
CA GLU A 261 -16.43 -8.99 -0.05
C GLU A 261 -15.99 -10.46 -0.22
N ALA A 262 -16.49 -11.09 -1.28
CA ALA A 262 -16.24 -12.49 -1.59
C ALA A 262 -14.76 -12.96 -1.41
N PRO A 263 -13.68 -12.19 -1.69
CA PRO A 263 -12.29 -12.68 -1.61
C PRO A 263 -11.87 -13.23 -0.24
N ALA A 264 -12.51 -12.76 0.82
CA ALA A 264 -12.27 -13.20 2.18
C ALA A 264 -12.63 -14.68 2.42
N LEU A 265 -13.67 -15.19 1.74
CA LEU A 265 -14.10 -16.58 1.80
C LEU A 265 -13.02 -17.55 1.33
N ASP A 266 -12.29 -17.13 0.31
CA ASP A 266 -11.25 -17.92 -0.32
C ASP A 266 -10.12 -18.25 0.66
N HIS A 267 -9.75 -17.26 1.47
CA HIS A 267 -8.71 -17.40 2.49
C HIS A 267 -9.21 -18.18 3.70
N VAL A 268 -10.46 -17.96 4.12
CA VAL A 268 -11.07 -18.73 5.21
C VAL A 268 -11.06 -20.23 4.89
N ALA A 269 -11.35 -20.63 3.65
CA ALA A 269 -11.30 -22.03 3.24
C ALA A 269 -9.91 -22.68 3.40
N LEU A 270 -8.82 -21.92 3.27
CA LEU A 270 -7.46 -22.42 3.45
C LEU A 270 -7.11 -22.67 4.91
N ILE A 271 -7.62 -21.83 5.83
CA ILE A 271 -7.24 -21.86 7.24
C ILE A 271 -8.24 -22.63 8.11
N TRP A 272 -9.52 -22.74 7.73
CA TRP A 272 -10.59 -23.25 8.60
C TRP A 272 -10.21 -24.56 9.31
N PRO A 273 -10.53 -24.75 10.60
CA PRO A 273 -10.12 -25.95 11.32
C PRO A 273 -10.60 -27.25 10.67
N GLU A 274 -9.72 -28.26 10.58
CA GLU A 274 -10.03 -29.53 9.89
C GLU A 274 -11.24 -30.26 10.49
N HIS A 275 -11.38 -30.22 11.82
CA HIS A 275 -12.47 -30.86 12.56
C HIS A 275 -13.84 -30.20 12.33
N ASP A 276 -13.89 -29.00 11.73
CA ASP A 276 -15.12 -28.25 11.50
C ASP A 276 -15.41 -28.00 10.00
N LEU A 277 -14.70 -28.68 9.11
CA LEU A 277 -14.87 -28.50 7.65
C LEU A 277 -16.28 -28.89 7.16
N ASP A 278 -16.99 -29.79 7.85
CA ASP A 278 -18.36 -30.19 7.45
C ASP A 278 -19.38 -29.06 7.69
N HIS A 279 -19.29 -28.36 8.82
CA HIS A 279 -20.15 -27.19 9.05
C HIS A 279 -19.82 -26.06 8.08
N TRP A 280 -18.53 -25.86 7.79
CA TRP A 280 -18.10 -24.90 6.79
C TRP A 280 -18.62 -25.23 5.39
N LEU A 281 -18.59 -26.50 4.97
CA LEU A 281 -19.18 -26.94 3.70
C LEU A 281 -20.69 -26.68 3.65
N GLN A 282 -21.44 -27.06 4.71
CA GLN A 282 -22.88 -26.79 4.75
C GLN A 282 -23.18 -25.30 4.60
N TRP A 283 -22.35 -24.46 5.20
CA TRP A 283 -22.48 -23.02 5.08
C TRP A 283 -22.17 -22.54 3.65
N LEU A 284 -21.03 -22.96 3.08
CA LEU A 284 -20.63 -22.60 1.72
C LEU A 284 -21.68 -23.05 0.69
N SER A 285 -22.28 -24.22 0.86
CA SER A 285 -23.36 -24.69 0.00
C SER A 285 -24.58 -23.77 0.06
N LYS A 286 -24.97 -23.29 1.26
CA LYS A 286 -26.06 -22.31 1.39
C LYS A 286 -25.70 -20.97 0.75
N ALA A 287 -24.46 -20.51 0.94
CA ALA A 287 -23.97 -19.27 0.34
C ALA A 287 -23.92 -19.36 -1.20
N HIS A 288 -23.59 -20.53 -1.73
CA HIS A 288 -23.57 -20.78 -3.18
C HIS A 288 -24.96 -20.59 -3.80
N LEU A 289 -26.02 -20.99 -3.08
CA LEU A 289 -27.41 -20.80 -3.52
C LEU A 289 -27.83 -19.32 -3.53
N THR A 290 -27.29 -18.49 -2.62
CA THR A 290 -27.66 -17.08 -2.53
C THR A 290 -26.77 -16.17 -3.37
N HIS A 291 -25.56 -16.59 -3.72
CA HIS A 291 -24.53 -15.78 -4.39
C HIS A 291 -23.86 -16.52 -5.55
N SER A 292 -24.66 -17.15 -6.42
CA SER A 292 -24.19 -18.00 -7.52
C SER A 292 -23.28 -17.31 -8.54
N ASN A 293 -23.33 -15.98 -8.65
CA ASN A 293 -22.54 -15.22 -9.63
C ASN A 293 -21.08 -14.95 -9.22
N THR A 294 -20.62 -15.45 -8.07
CA THR A 294 -19.26 -15.19 -7.59
C THR A 294 -18.38 -16.42 -7.75
N ILE A 295 -17.22 -16.28 -8.43
CA ILE A 295 -16.25 -17.37 -8.62
C ILE A 295 -15.65 -17.88 -7.30
N ILE A 296 -15.76 -17.07 -6.26
CA ILE A 296 -15.05 -17.27 -5.00
C ILE A 296 -15.73 -18.33 -4.13
N ILE A 297 -17.05 -18.47 -4.19
CA ILE A 297 -17.73 -19.52 -3.43
C ILE A 297 -17.42 -20.92 -3.99
N PRO A 298 -17.54 -21.17 -5.32
CA PRO A 298 -17.07 -22.43 -5.91
C PRO A 298 -15.61 -22.71 -5.57
N LEU A 299 -14.76 -21.68 -5.59
CA LEU A 299 -13.36 -21.84 -5.24
C LEU A 299 -13.15 -22.24 -3.77
N ALA A 300 -13.83 -21.57 -2.84
CA ALA A 300 -13.80 -21.92 -1.42
C ALA A 300 -14.33 -23.35 -1.18
N LEU A 301 -15.39 -23.75 -1.89
CA LEU A 301 -15.88 -25.14 -1.88
C LEU A 301 -14.81 -26.10 -2.39
N ALA A 302 -14.18 -25.82 -3.53
CA ALA A 302 -13.14 -26.66 -4.12
C ALA A 302 -11.97 -26.89 -3.15
N ARG A 303 -11.47 -25.82 -2.52
CA ARG A 303 -10.40 -25.89 -1.51
C ARG A 303 -10.81 -26.68 -0.27
N THR A 304 -12.04 -26.48 0.20
CA THR A 304 -12.56 -27.19 1.36
C THR A 304 -12.68 -28.69 1.09
N TYR A 305 -13.21 -29.07 -0.08
CA TYR A 305 -13.27 -30.47 -0.51
C TYR A 305 -11.88 -31.08 -0.72
N TYR A 306 -10.94 -30.32 -1.28
CA TYR A 306 -9.55 -30.74 -1.43
C TYR A 306 -8.92 -31.07 -0.07
N ARG A 307 -9.10 -30.20 0.93
CA ARG A 307 -8.62 -30.43 2.31
C ARG A 307 -9.26 -31.65 2.98
N LYS A 308 -10.52 -31.96 2.66
CA LYS A 308 -11.19 -33.20 3.11
C LYS A 308 -10.78 -34.44 2.31
N ASN A 309 -9.81 -34.33 1.39
CA ASN A 309 -9.41 -35.39 0.47
C ASN A 309 -10.57 -35.92 -0.41
N GLN A 310 -11.58 -35.09 -0.65
CA GLN A 310 -12.73 -35.36 -1.52
C GLN A 310 -12.45 -34.81 -2.92
N LEU A 311 -11.45 -35.41 -3.59
CA LEU A 311 -10.81 -34.85 -4.79
C LEU A 311 -11.77 -34.70 -5.98
N ASN A 312 -12.75 -35.58 -6.12
CA ASN A 312 -13.74 -35.50 -7.21
C ASN A 312 -14.67 -34.29 -7.05
N GLN A 313 -15.15 -34.04 -5.83
CA GLN A 313 -15.95 -32.85 -5.51
C GLN A 313 -15.12 -31.57 -5.67
N ALA A 314 -13.86 -31.60 -5.21
CA ALA A 314 -12.93 -30.49 -5.40
C ALA A 314 -12.77 -30.16 -6.89
N LEU A 315 -12.52 -31.19 -7.71
CA LEU A 315 -12.36 -31.06 -9.15
C LEU A 315 -13.62 -30.49 -9.81
N GLN A 316 -14.81 -30.99 -9.46
CA GLN A 316 -16.08 -30.49 -10.01
C GLN A 316 -16.23 -28.98 -9.78
N HIS A 317 -15.89 -28.49 -8.59
CA HIS A 317 -15.99 -27.08 -8.28
C HIS A 317 -14.93 -26.24 -8.98
N TYR A 318 -13.68 -26.70 -9.09
CA TYR A 318 -12.66 -26.00 -9.89
C TYR A 318 -13.06 -25.93 -11.37
N GLN A 319 -13.63 -27.01 -11.93
CA GLN A 319 -14.10 -27.04 -13.31
C GLN A 319 -15.27 -26.08 -13.56
N SER A 320 -16.15 -25.87 -12.57
CA SER A 320 -17.26 -24.91 -12.71
C SER A 320 -16.82 -23.45 -12.88
N ILE A 321 -15.58 -23.13 -12.50
CA ILE A 321 -14.98 -21.79 -12.63
C ILE A 321 -13.75 -21.78 -13.54
N GLU A 322 -13.49 -22.87 -14.28
CA GLU A 322 -12.24 -23.05 -15.01
C GLU A 322 -12.00 -21.94 -16.04
N ARG A 323 -13.06 -21.47 -16.71
CA ARG A 323 -12.96 -20.38 -17.70
C ARG A 323 -12.48 -19.09 -17.07
N GLU A 324 -12.99 -18.77 -15.89
CA GLU A 324 -12.63 -17.59 -15.12
C GLU A 324 -11.22 -17.72 -14.52
N LEU A 325 -10.83 -18.93 -14.11
CA LEU A 325 -9.48 -19.19 -13.60
C LEU A 325 -8.40 -18.91 -14.66
N TYR A 326 -8.64 -19.33 -15.90
CA TYR A 326 -7.72 -19.09 -17.02
C TYR A 326 -7.56 -17.61 -17.39
N ALA A 327 -8.41 -16.71 -16.90
CA ALA A 327 -8.29 -15.28 -17.20
C ALA A 327 -7.15 -14.62 -16.42
N ASN A 328 -7.01 -14.87 -15.10
CA ASN A 328 -6.11 -14.10 -14.24
C ASN A 328 -5.63 -14.80 -12.94
N HIS A 329 -5.84 -16.11 -12.79
CA HIS A 329 -5.72 -16.77 -11.48
C HIS A 329 -4.72 -17.93 -11.50
N SER A 330 -3.44 -17.62 -11.76
CA SER A 330 -2.38 -18.64 -11.90
C SER A 330 -2.20 -19.52 -10.66
N GLN A 331 -2.40 -18.96 -9.46
CA GLN A 331 -2.37 -19.72 -8.21
C GLN A 331 -3.46 -20.80 -8.16
N HIS A 332 -4.68 -20.46 -8.55
CA HIS A 332 -5.81 -21.38 -8.54
C HIS A 332 -5.71 -22.45 -9.63
N LEU A 333 -5.10 -22.12 -10.77
CA LEU A 333 -4.73 -23.12 -11.79
C LEU A 333 -3.70 -24.13 -11.28
N LEU A 334 -2.77 -23.70 -10.42
CA LEU A 334 -1.79 -24.60 -9.80
C LEU A 334 -2.50 -25.58 -8.86
N GLU A 335 -3.44 -25.10 -8.06
CA GLU A 335 -4.26 -25.96 -7.18
C GLU A 335 -5.09 -26.97 -7.98
N LEU A 336 -5.71 -26.54 -9.09
CA LEU A 336 -6.39 -27.45 -10.02
C LEU A 336 -5.43 -28.49 -10.62
N ALA A 337 -4.22 -28.10 -11.01
CA ALA A 337 -3.21 -29.04 -11.51
C ALA A 337 -2.81 -30.08 -10.44
N GLN A 338 -2.69 -29.66 -9.18
CA GLN A 338 -2.42 -30.56 -8.04
C GLN A 338 -3.57 -31.56 -7.84
N VAL A 339 -4.83 -31.12 -7.92
CA VAL A 339 -6.00 -31.99 -7.85
C VAL A 339 -5.97 -33.03 -8.98
N TYR A 340 -5.73 -32.59 -10.23
CA TYR A 340 -5.60 -33.50 -11.37
C TYR A 340 -4.48 -34.53 -11.17
N GLN A 341 -3.32 -34.10 -10.66
CA GLN A 341 -2.20 -34.97 -10.38
C GLN A 341 -2.56 -36.04 -9.32
N GLN A 342 -3.22 -35.64 -8.23
CA GLN A 342 -3.61 -36.56 -7.15
C GLN A 342 -4.67 -37.59 -7.59
N ILE A 343 -5.53 -37.25 -8.54
CA ILE A 343 -6.51 -38.17 -9.15
C ILE A 343 -5.85 -39.06 -10.23
N GLY A 344 -4.58 -38.82 -10.58
CA GLY A 344 -3.85 -39.58 -11.61
C GLY A 344 -4.07 -39.07 -13.04
N ASN A 345 -4.73 -37.93 -13.23
CA ASN A 345 -4.93 -37.31 -14.53
C ASN A 345 -3.75 -36.39 -14.91
N HIS A 346 -2.59 -37.01 -15.19
CA HIS A 346 -1.36 -36.28 -15.49
C HIS A 346 -1.44 -35.41 -16.73
N ALA A 347 -2.23 -35.80 -17.73
CA ALA A 347 -2.42 -35.02 -18.96
C ALA A 347 -3.12 -33.68 -18.67
N ALA A 348 -4.19 -33.68 -17.88
CA ALA A 348 -4.89 -32.47 -17.49
C ALA A 348 -4.04 -31.58 -16.56
N ALA A 349 -3.29 -32.19 -15.63
CA ALA A 349 -2.35 -31.46 -14.77
C ALA A 349 -1.28 -30.72 -15.61
N LEU A 350 -0.66 -31.42 -16.58
CA LEU A 350 0.34 -30.83 -17.47
C LEU A 350 -0.26 -29.67 -18.29
N LYS A 351 -1.48 -29.83 -18.80
CA LYS A 351 -2.18 -28.79 -19.57
C LYS A 351 -2.40 -27.52 -18.73
N ALA A 352 -2.83 -27.66 -17.47
CA ALA A 352 -3.01 -26.55 -16.55
C ALA A 352 -1.67 -25.81 -16.29
N ILE A 353 -0.58 -26.56 -16.06
CA ILE A 353 0.76 -26.00 -15.86
C ILE A 353 1.24 -25.26 -17.12
N GLN A 354 1.05 -25.83 -18.31
CA GLN A 354 1.40 -25.17 -19.57
C GLN A 354 0.66 -23.83 -19.73
N HIS A 355 -0.60 -23.76 -19.32
CA HIS A 355 -1.36 -22.52 -19.34
C HIS A 355 -0.76 -21.45 -18.40
N ILE A 356 -0.38 -21.85 -17.18
CA ILE A 356 0.31 -20.96 -16.22
C ILE A 356 1.61 -20.42 -16.85
N CYS A 357 2.43 -21.29 -17.44
CA CYS A 357 3.67 -20.88 -18.10
C CYS A 357 3.42 -19.91 -19.27
N ALA A 358 2.38 -20.14 -20.07
CA ALA A 358 2.01 -19.26 -21.18
C ALA A 358 1.60 -17.86 -20.70
N GLN A 359 0.79 -17.77 -19.64
CA GLN A 359 0.39 -16.49 -19.02
C GLN A 359 1.60 -15.70 -18.49
N HIS A 360 2.54 -16.38 -17.81
CA HIS A 360 3.76 -15.72 -17.35
C HIS A 360 4.62 -15.22 -18.50
N HIS A 361 4.72 -16.00 -19.59
CA HIS A 361 5.48 -15.59 -20.77
C HIS A 361 4.85 -14.39 -21.49
N SER A 362 3.52 -14.31 -21.58
CA SER A 362 2.84 -13.14 -22.16
C SER A 362 3.03 -11.88 -21.32
N ASN A 363 2.98 -11.99 -19.98
CA ASN A 363 3.16 -10.85 -19.09
C ASN A 363 4.58 -10.27 -19.14
N ILE A 364 5.60 -11.11 -19.35
CA ILE A 364 7.00 -10.65 -19.53
C ILE A 364 7.13 -9.83 -20.82
N LYS A 365 6.47 -10.24 -21.91
CA LYS A 365 6.56 -9.52 -23.20
C LYS A 365 5.87 -8.16 -23.15
N THR A 366 4.72 -8.07 -22.48
CA THR A 366 3.93 -6.83 -22.40
C THR A 366 4.48 -5.82 -21.39
N GLY A 367 5.16 -6.28 -20.33
CA GLY A 367 5.74 -5.43 -19.28
C GLY A 367 7.10 -4.78 -19.60
N SER A 368 7.66 -4.97 -20.80
CA SER A 368 8.94 -4.37 -21.23
C SER A 368 8.81 -3.05 -22.00
N LYS A 369 7.64 -2.42 -21.96
CA LYS A 369 7.38 -1.08 -22.51
C LYS A 369 7.15 -0.11 -21.37
#